data_AF-A0A6L5XNY6-F1
#
_entry.id   AF-A0A6L5XNY6-F1
#
_cell.length_a   1.000
_cell.length_b   1.000
_cell.length_c   1.000
_cell.angle_alpha   90.00
_cell.angle_beta   90.00
_cell.angle_gamma   90.00
#
_symmetry.space_group_name_H-M   'P 1'
#
loop_
_entity.id
_entity.type
_entity.pdbx_description
1 polymer ?
#
loop_
_entity_poly.entity_id
_entity_poly.type
_entity_poly.pdbx_seq_one_letter_code
_entity_poly.pdbx_strand_id
1 'polypeptide(L)'
;MREDGVMQVKKFSEIDITDSFFDTLKSSYAEFSDWFARKANEVAYTVYDGTGHLQGFLYIKGENGPIRDVTPPINASRVLKVGTFKINAHRTKLGERFVKKNIRLCH
;
A
#
# COMPACT_ATOMS: atom_id res chain seq x y z
N MET A 1 -10.39 20.35 -17.04
CA MET A 1 -11.23 19.47 -16.20
C MET A 1 -10.26 18.54 -15.48
N ARG A 2 -10.21 18.55 -14.15
CA ARG A 2 -9.33 17.63 -13.41
C ARG A 2 -10.07 16.30 -13.34
N GLU A 3 -9.46 15.22 -13.82
CA GLU A 3 -10.06 13.89 -13.79
C GLU A 3 -9.90 13.33 -12.37
N ASP A 4 -10.95 13.48 -11.58
CA ASP A 4 -11.02 12.98 -10.22
C ASP A 4 -10.92 11.44 -10.23
N GLY A 5 -10.07 10.87 -9.37
CA GLY A 5 -9.98 9.41 -9.23
C GLY A 5 -9.08 8.70 -10.24
N VAL A 6 -8.27 9.42 -11.02
CA VAL A 6 -7.26 8.78 -11.88
C VAL A 6 -6.10 8.21 -11.05
N MET A 7 -5.74 6.96 -11.34
CA MET A 7 -4.58 6.31 -10.76
C MET A 7 -3.29 6.87 -11.37
N GLN A 8 -2.41 7.38 -10.51
CA GLN A 8 -1.11 7.94 -10.86
C GLN A 8 0.01 7.08 -10.28
N VAL A 9 1.13 6.97 -11.00
CA VAL A 9 2.34 6.34 -10.49
C VAL A 9 3.27 7.44 -9.99
N LYS A 10 3.64 7.40 -8.72
CA LYS A 10 4.55 8.36 -8.09
C LYS A 10 5.65 7.65 -7.31
N LYS A 11 6.84 8.24 -7.24
CA LYS A 11 7.85 7.76 -6.30
C LYS A 11 7.43 8.07 -4.87
N PHE A 12 7.86 7.26 -3.92
CA PHE A 12 7.63 7.55 -2.50
C PHE A 12 8.18 8.93 -2.12
N SER A 13 9.31 9.34 -2.69
CA SER A 13 9.87 10.69 -2.46
C SER A 13 8.98 11.83 -2.94
N GLU A 14 8.02 11.57 -3.83
CA GLU A 14 7.10 12.56 -4.41
C GLU A 14 5.74 12.56 -3.72
N ILE A 15 5.53 11.64 -2.78
CA ILE A 15 4.28 11.48 -2.05
C ILE A 15 4.45 12.13 -0.68
N ASP A 16 3.54 13.02 -0.35
CA ASP A 16 3.55 13.70 0.94
C ASP A 16 3.12 12.74 2.06
N ILE A 17 4.10 12.23 2.80
CA ILE A 17 3.85 11.37 3.96
C ILE A 17 3.15 12.11 5.09
N THR A 18 3.15 13.46 5.10
CA THR A 18 2.48 14.28 6.12
C THR A 18 0.97 14.39 5.90
N ASP A 19 0.46 13.90 4.77
CA ASP A 19 -0.98 13.83 4.50
C ASP A 19 -1.69 12.98 5.57
N SER A 20 -2.82 13.50 6.07
CA SER A 20 -3.69 12.85 7.05
C SER A 20 -4.12 11.44 6.69
N PHE A 21 -4.12 11.10 5.39
CA PHE A 21 -4.32 9.75 4.88
C PHE A 21 -3.38 8.73 5.56
N PHE A 22 -2.13 9.12 5.85
CA PHE A 22 -1.14 8.26 6.47
C PHE A 22 -1.19 8.22 7.99
N ASP A 23 -1.94 9.11 8.66
CA ASP A 23 -1.93 9.19 10.13
C ASP A 23 -2.37 7.88 10.78
N THR A 24 -3.43 7.27 10.24
CA THR A 24 -3.89 5.95 10.68
C THR A 24 -2.89 4.83 10.39
N LEU A 25 -2.08 4.95 9.33
CA LEU A 25 -1.02 3.99 9.00
C LEU A 25 0.15 4.13 9.97
N LYS A 26 0.60 5.36 10.25
CA LYS A 26 1.62 5.67 11.25
C LYS A 26 1.21 5.24 12.65
N SER A 27 -0.07 5.44 13.01
CA SER A 27 -0.61 5.01 14.29
C SER A 27 -0.69 3.49 14.42
N SER A 28 -1.02 2.77 13.34
CA SER A 28 -1.10 1.31 13.35
C SER A 28 0.26 0.63 13.20
N TYR A 29 1.25 1.34 12.65
CA TYR A 29 2.59 0.82 12.38
C TYR A 29 3.63 1.92 12.67
N ALA A 30 4.22 1.90 13.86
CA ALA A 30 5.12 2.95 14.33
C ALA A 30 6.36 3.15 13.41
N GLU A 31 6.84 2.07 12.79
CA GLU A 31 7.96 2.10 11.84
C GLU A 31 7.55 2.50 10.41
N PHE A 32 6.28 2.86 10.17
CA PHE A 32 5.79 3.20 8.83
C PHE A 32 6.57 4.36 8.21
N SER A 33 6.87 5.40 9.00
CA SER A 33 7.61 6.57 8.51
C SER A 33 9.02 6.20 8.05
N ASP A 34 9.73 5.38 8.83
CA ASP A 34 11.07 4.91 8.49
C ASP A 34 11.04 3.96 7.29
N TRP A 35 10.05 3.06 7.25
CA TRP A 35 9.81 2.17 6.11
C TRP A 35 9.55 2.98 4.83
N PHE A 36 8.68 3.98 4.89
CA PHE A 36 8.33 4.84 3.76
C PHE A 36 9.57 5.61 3.27
N ALA A 37 10.39 6.14 4.18
CA ALA A 37 11.64 6.81 3.85
C ALA A 37 12.64 5.88 3.16
N ARG A 38 12.79 4.63 3.64
CA ARG A 38 13.64 3.62 2.98
C ARG A 38 13.18 3.29 1.55
N LYS A 39 11.91 3.53 1.25
CA LYS A 39 11.28 3.27 -0.05
C LYS A 39 11.28 4.47 -0.98
N ALA A 40 11.96 5.58 -0.64
CA ALA A 40 11.98 6.83 -1.40
C ALA A 40 12.19 6.67 -2.93
N ASN A 41 13.03 5.72 -3.35
CA ASN A 41 13.35 5.46 -4.76
C ASN A 41 12.38 4.49 -5.47
N GLU A 42 11.48 3.84 -4.73
CA GLU A 42 10.47 2.94 -5.29
C GLU A 42 9.22 3.72 -5.70
N VAL A 43 8.38 3.08 -6.50
CA VAL A 43 7.12 3.66 -6.99
C VAL A 43 5.92 3.07 -6.28
N ALA A 44 4.92 3.90 -6.05
CA ALA A 44 3.60 3.53 -5.58
C ALA A 44 2.53 4.09 -6.51
N TYR A 45 1.39 3.42 -6.53
CA TYR A 45 0.19 3.90 -7.20
C TYR A 45 -0.61 4.74 -6.22
N THR A 46 -0.92 5.97 -6.61
CA THR A 46 -1.68 6.94 -5.82
C THR A 46 -2.91 7.39 -6.56
N VAL A 47 -4.00 7.61 -5.83
CA VAL A 47 -5.23 8.19 -6.37
C VAL A 47 -5.51 9.47 -5.60
N TYR A 48 -5.75 10.57 -6.29
CA TYR A 48 -6.12 11.85 -5.70
C TYR A 48 -7.55 12.23 -6.11
N ASP A 49 -8.24 12.97 -5.25
CA ASP A 49 -9.50 13.61 -5.62
C ASP A 49 -9.27 14.97 -6.32
N GLY A 50 -10.35 15.62 -6.75
CA GLY A 50 -10.29 16.93 -7.41
C GLY A 50 -9.78 18.07 -6.54
N THR A 51 -9.76 17.87 -5.23
CA THR A 51 -9.21 18.79 -4.23
C THR A 51 -7.73 18.55 -3.96
N GLY A 52 -7.15 17.48 -4.51
CA GLY A 52 -5.73 17.15 -4.37
C GLY A 52 -5.41 16.32 -3.12
N HIS A 53 -6.41 15.77 -2.42
CA HIS A 53 -6.19 14.90 -1.26
C HIS A 53 -5.97 13.46 -1.70
N LEU A 54 -5.07 12.75 -1.00
CA LEU A 54 -4.79 11.36 -1.27
C LEU A 54 -5.98 10.48 -0.87
N GLN A 55 -6.58 9.82 -1.85
CA GLN A 55 -7.70 8.89 -1.67
C GLN A 55 -7.26 7.43 -1.75
N GLY A 56 -6.13 7.13 -2.38
CA GLY A 56 -5.65 5.75 -2.50
C GLY A 56 -4.13 5.69 -2.56
N PHE A 57 -3.58 4.65 -1.92
CA PHE A 57 -2.17 4.33 -1.93
C PHE A 57 -1.98 2.82 -2.05
N LEU A 58 -1.24 2.40 -3.07
CA LEU A 58 -0.94 1.01 -3.36
C LEU A 58 0.55 0.88 -3.69
N TYR A 59 1.27 0.22 -2.80
CA TYR A 59 2.65 -0.20 -3.04
C TYR A 59 2.68 -1.69 -3.37
N ILE A 60 3.27 -2.02 -4.52
CA ILE A 60 3.45 -3.39 -5.00
C ILE A 60 4.94 -3.68 -5.05
N LYS A 61 5.36 -4.78 -4.43
CA LYS A 61 6.71 -5.30 -4.51
C LYS A 61 6.73 -6.51 -5.44
N GLY A 62 7.61 -6.52 -6.43
CA GLY A 62 7.88 -7.72 -7.21
C GLY A 62 8.77 -8.69 -6.41
N GLU A 63 8.37 -9.95 -6.34
CA GLU A 63 9.22 -11.04 -5.88
C GLU A 63 9.46 -12.01 -7.05
N ASN A 64 10.73 -12.38 -7.26
CA ASN A 64 11.13 -13.34 -8.29
C ASN A 64 11.27 -14.72 -7.63
N GLY A 65 10.50 -15.69 -8.10
CA GLY A 65 10.61 -17.07 -7.68
C GLY A 65 9.27 -17.77 -7.44
N PRO A 66 9.26 -19.12 -7.47
CA PRO A 66 8.07 -19.89 -7.14
C PRO A 66 7.68 -19.65 -5.67
N ILE A 67 6.47 -19.18 -5.43
CA ILE A 67 5.95 -19.02 -4.06
C ILE A 67 5.50 -20.41 -3.60
N ARG A 68 6.31 -21.01 -2.74
CA ARG A 68 6.04 -22.30 -2.11
C ARG A 68 5.34 -22.18 -0.76
N ASP A 69 5.24 -20.97 -0.22
CA ASP A 69 4.59 -20.67 1.07
C ASP A 69 3.05 -20.57 1.00
N VAL A 70 2.45 -20.87 -0.16
CA VAL A 70 1.00 -20.92 -0.33
C VAL A 70 0.60 -22.26 -0.94
N THR A 71 -0.54 -22.80 -0.51
CA THR A 71 -1.09 -24.04 -1.08
C THR A 71 -2.39 -23.71 -1.81
N PRO A 72 -2.48 -23.94 -3.14
CA PRO A 72 -1.47 -24.55 -4.00
C PRO A 72 -0.28 -23.62 -4.32
N PRO A 73 0.93 -24.16 -4.55
CA PRO A 73 2.11 -23.36 -4.83
C PRO A 73 1.97 -22.59 -6.15
N ILE A 74 2.38 -21.32 -6.13
CA ILE A 74 2.34 -20.45 -7.31
C ILE A 74 3.69 -20.60 -8.03
N ASN A 75 3.69 -21.37 -9.11
CA ASN A 75 4.83 -21.52 -10.01
C ASN A 75 4.86 -20.37 -11.04
N ALA A 76 5.00 -19.14 -10.56
CA ALA A 76 5.21 -17.98 -11.41
C ALA A 76 6.65 -17.46 -11.24
N SER A 77 7.31 -17.12 -12.35
CA SER A 77 8.66 -16.55 -12.35
C SER A 77 8.70 -15.14 -11.78
N ARG A 78 7.56 -14.41 -11.84
CA ARG A 78 7.38 -13.08 -11.27
C ARG A 78 6.05 -13.02 -10.55
N VAL A 79 6.10 -12.68 -9.26
CA VAL A 79 4.92 -12.56 -8.41
C VAL A 79 4.83 -11.13 -7.90
N LEU A 80 3.64 -10.54 -7.98
CA LEU A 80 3.38 -9.22 -7.45
C LEU A 80 2.79 -9.36 -6.05
N LYS A 81 3.53 -8.91 -5.05
CA LYS A 81 3.08 -8.87 -3.66
C LYS A 81 2.59 -7.48 -3.33
N VAL A 82 1.37 -7.39 -2.83
CA VAL A 82 0.83 -6.13 -2.31
C VAL A 82 1.52 -5.85 -0.98
N GLY A 83 2.38 -4.82 -0.95
CA GLY A 83 3.13 -4.45 0.24
C GLY A 83 2.30 -3.57 1.18
N THR A 84 1.60 -2.58 0.63
CA THR A 84 0.70 -1.73 1.40
C THR A 84 -0.44 -1.29 0.49
N PHE A 85 -1.67 -1.52 0.92
CA PHE A 85 -2.86 -1.08 0.21
C PHE A 85 -3.79 -0.35 1.18
N LYS A 86 -4.12 0.90 0.84
CA LYS A 86 -5.11 1.68 1.54
C LYS A 86 -5.90 2.48 0.53
N ILE A 87 -7.22 2.44 0.65
CA ILE A 87 -8.14 3.31 -0.08
C ILE A 87 -9.07 3.97 0.93
N ASN A 88 -9.22 5.28 0.81
CA ASN A 88 -10.14 6.07 1.59
C ASN A 88 -11.51 5.96 0.91
N ALA A 89 -12.15 4.79 1.05
CA ALA A 89 -13.52 4.63 0.64
C ALA A 89 -14.37 5.45 1.60
N HIS A 90 -14.82 6.62 1.15
CA HIS A 90 -15.74 7.46 1.90
C HIS A 90 -16.90 6.59 2.40
N ARG A 91 -16.87 6.25 3.71
CA ARG A 91 -17.83 5.41 4.44
C ARG A 91 -18.05 3.96 3.94
N THR A 92 -17.02 3.11 3.89
CA THR A 92 -17.25 1.68 4.20
C THR A 92 -16.17 1.13 5.13
N LYS A 93 -16.61 0.49 6.21
CA LYS A 93 -15.80 -0.15 7.27
C LYS A 93 -15.06 -1.40 6.76
N LEU A 94 -14.26 -1.27 5.69
CA LEU A 94 -13.52 -2.39 5.09
C LEU A 94 -12.03 -2.39 5.45
N GLY A 95 -11.51 -1.25 5.94
CA GLY A 95 -10.13 -1.12 6.41
C GLY A 95 -9.83 -1.80 7.75
N GLU A 96 -10.84 -2.06 8.59
CA GLU A 96 -10.65 -2.64 9.93
C GLU A 96 -10.33 -4.15 9.93
N ARG A 97 -10.42 -4.85 8.79
CA ARG A 97 -10.18 -6.30 8.72
C ARG A 97 -8.82 -6.72 8.16
N PHE A 98 -8.03 -5.83 7.57
CA PHE A 98 -6.78 -6.23 6.91
C PHE A 98 -5.52 -6.19 7.78
N VAL A 99 -5.53 -5.49 8.93
CA VAL A 99 -4.33 -5.32 9.78
C VAL A 99 -4.25 -6.34 10.94
N LYS A 100 -5.13 -7.36 10.99
CA LYS A 100 -5.09 -8.38 12.07
C LYS A 100 -4.52 -9.75 11.67
N LYS A 101 -3.90 -9.88 10.49
CA LYS A 101 -3.43 -11.21 10.02
C LYS A 101 -2.06 -11.20 9.34
N ASN A 102 -1.03 -10.74 10.04
CA ASN A 102 0.36 -11.15 9.76
C ASN A 102 1.17 -11.47 11.01
N ILE A 103 0.51 -11.80 12.14
CA ILE A 103 1.16 -12.49 13.26
C ILE A 103 0.26 -13.64 13.73
N ARG A 104 0.39 -14.78 13.05
CA ARG A 104 0.12 -16.11 13.61
C ARG A 104 1.05 -17.03 12.83
N LEU A 105 2.31 -17.07 13.25
CA LEU A 105 2.87 -18.17 14.04
C LEU A 105 2.63 -19.49 13.32
N CYS A 106 3.72 -20.00 12.73
CA CYS A 106 3.96 -21.43 12.63
C CYS A 106 3.45 -22.12 13.89
N HIS A 107 2.52 -23.05 13.70
CA HIS A 107 2.49 -24.30 14.42
C HIS A 107 1.85 -25.36 13.53
#